data_AF-A0A3N6C3S6-F1
#
_entry.id   AF-A0A3N6C3S6-F1
#
_cell.length_a   1.000
_cell.length_b   1.000
_cell.length_c   1.000
_cell.angle_alpha   90.00
_cell.angle_beta   90.00
_cell.angle_gamma   90.00
#
_symmetry.space_group_name_H-M   'P 1'
#
loop_
_entity.id
_entity.type
_entity.pdbx_description
1 polymer ?
#
loop_
_entity_poly.entity_id
_entity_poly.type
_entity_poly.pdbx_seq_one_letter_code
_entity_poly.pdbx_strand_id
1 'polypeptide(L)'
;MEGILLKKQALPFLILQLVILITIWFYYKEITLLGYINVSFIYGAFLLFIGLASYVLSSGFFDLFYSSSRKLMSFKKRGSDMEQMRNPSEIISYNFTFILLLGLEIIICMVIALIVYYQ
;
A
#
# COMPACT_ATOMS: atom_id res chain seq x y z
N MET A 1 23.85 4.75 4.14
CA MET A 1 22.77 5.23 3.24
C MET A 1 21.35 4.98 3.80
N GLU A 2 21.15 4.03 4.73
CA GLU A 2 19.83 3.79 5.37
C GLU A 2 19.28 4.98 6.18
N GLY A 3 20.13 5.74 6.87
CA GLY A 3 19.68 6.89 7.69
C GLY A 3 19.02 8.03 6.90
N ILE A 4 19.33 8.18 5.60
CA ILE A 4 18.71 9.21 4.74
C ILE A 4 17.30 8.77 4.31
N LEU A 5 17.11 7.46 4.10
CA LEU A 5 15.80 6.89 3.74
C LEU A 5 14.83 6.97 4.92
N LEU A 6 15.28 6.66 6.14
CA LEU A 6 14.48 6.80 7.36
C LEU A 6 14.05 8.26 7.61
N LYS A 7 14.96 9.22 7.42
CA LYS A 7 14.62 10.64 7.56
C LYS A 7 13.60 11.10 6.50
N LYS A 8 13.65 10.52 5.30
CA LYS A 8 12.71 10.81 4.20
C LYS A 8 11.33 10.17 4.42
N GLN A 9 11.24 9.08 5.17
CA GLN A 9 9.98 8.43 5.59
C GLN A 9 9.37 9.01 6.87
N ALA A 10 10.18 9.55 7.77
CA ALA A 10 9.65 10.16 9.00
C ALA A 10 8.77 11.39 8.74
N LEU A 11 9.13 12.22 7.75
CA LEU A 11 8.36 13.42 7.40
C LEU A 11 6.93 13.11 6.91
N PRO A 12 6.69 12.25 5.90
CA PRO A 12 5.35 11.90 5.46
C PRO A 12 4.55 11.16 6.54
N PHE A 13 5.21 10.33 7.37
CA PHE A 13 4.57 9.70 8.51
C PHE A 13 4.03 10.75 9.51
N LEU A 14 4.84 11.74 9.86
CA LEU A 14 4.43 12.84 10.75
C LEU A 14 3.30 13.68 10.15
N ILE A 15 3.38 14.01 8.86
CA ILE A 15 2.32 14.75 8.16
C ILE A 15 1.02 13.95 8.21
N LEU A 16 1.07 12.65 7.96
CA LEU A 16 -0.10 11.80 7.94
C LEU A 16 -0.71 11.62 9.33
N GLN A 17 0.11 11.55 10.38
CA GLN A 17 -0.34 11.55 11.77
C GLN A 17 -1.06 12.86 12.12
N LEU A 18 -0.55 14.02 11.65
CA LEU A 18 -1.24 15.30 11.82
C LEU A 18 -2.57 15.33 11.08
N VAL A 19 -2.63 14.81 9.85
CA VAL A 19 -3.88 14.69 9.07
C VAL A 19 -4.90 13.83 9.82
N ILE A 20 -4.48 12.70 10.39
CA ILE A 20 -5.36 11.84 11.21
C ILE A 20 -5.91 12.62 12.40
N LEU A 21 -5.07 13.34 13.14
CA LEU A 21 -5.51 14.15 14.30
C LEU A 21 -6.48 15.27 13.90
N ILE A 22 -6.21 15.96 12.79
CA ILE A 22 -7.11 17.00 12.26
C ILE A 22 -8.45 16.39 11.86
N THR A 23 -8.45 15.22 11.20
CA THR A 23 -9.67 14.51 10.81
C THR A 23 -10.49 14.09 12.02
N ILE A 24 -9.85 13.60 13.09
CA ILE A 24 -10.53 13.26 14.35
C ILE A 24 -11.18 14.52 14.94
N TRP A 25 -10.44 15.62 15.00
CA TRP A 25 -10.97 16.87 15.55
C TRP A 25 -12.15 17.41 14.73
N PHE A 26 -12.11 17.26 13.40
CA PHE A 26 -13.20 17.69 12.53
C PHE A 26 -14.46 16.82 12.67
N TYR A 27 -14.32 15.49 12.75
CA TYR A 27 -15.45 14.56 12.81
C TYR A 27 -16.01 14.37 14.22
N TYR A 28 -15.14 14.12 15.19
CA TYR A 28 -15.53 13.73 16.55
C TYR A 28 -15.59 14.92 17.50
N LYS A 29 -15.03 16.09 17.13
CA LYS A 29 -14.91 17.32 17.96
C LYS A 29 -14.11 17.16 19.26
N GLU A 30 -13.82 15.93 19.66
CA GLU A 30 -13.01 15.54 20.80
C GLU A 30 -11.97 14.50 20.36
N ILE A 31 -10.78 14.59 20.93
CA ILE A 31 -9.71 13.62 20.67
C ILE A 31 -9.93 12.43 21.60
N THR A 32 -10.62 11.41 21.10
CA THR A 32 -10.85 10.15 21.81
C THR A 32 -9.96 9.05 21.25
N LEU A 33 -9.59 8.07 22.09
CA LEU A 33 -8.79 6.92 21.65
C LEU A 33 -9.54 6.12 20.58
N LEU A 34 -10.87 5.99 20.71
CA LEU A 34 -11.73 5.33 19.72
C LEU A 34 -11.77 6.09 18.38
N GLY A 35 -11.83 7.42 18.41
CA GLY A 35 -11.71 8.25 17.21
C GLY A 35 -10.37 8.05 16.52
N TYR A 36 -9.27 7.97 17.28
CA TYR A 36 -7.95 7.67 16.74
C TYR A 36 -7.88 6.31 16.06
N ILE A 37 -8.42 5.26 16.70
CA ILE A 37 -8.47 3.91 16.13
C ILE A 37 -9.24 3.89 14.81
N ASN A 38 -10.45 4.47 14.79
CA ASN A 38 -11.31 4.47 13.59
C ASN A 38 -10.67 5.22 12.42
N VAL A 39 -10.20 6.44 12.67
CA VAL A 39 -9.63 7.27 11.61
C VAL A 39 -8.31 6.66 11.11
N SER A 40 -7.41 6.27 12.02
CA SER A 40 -6.14 5.64 11.63
C SER A 40 -6.35 4.35 10.87
N PHE A 41 -7.37 3.56 11.21
CA PHE A 41 -7.72 2.35 10.46
C PHE A 41 -8.13 2.67 9.03
N ILE A 42 -8.99 3.66 8.81
CA ILE A 42 -9.45 4.03 7.47
C ILE A 42 -8.28 4.48 6.60
N TYR A 43 -7.45 5.41 7.09
CA TYR A 43 -6.29 5.90 6.35
C TYR A 43 -5.24 4.80 6.14
N GLY A 44 -4.91 4.06 7.21
CA GLY A 44 -3.95 2.96 7.16
C GLY A 44 -4.37 1.88 6.18
N ALA A 45 -5.62 1.40 6.25
CA ALA A 45 -6.16 0.39 5.35
C ALA A 45 -6.19 0.85 3.90
N PHE A 46 -6.56 2.11 3.65
CA PHE A 46 -6.57 2.67 2.29
C PHE A 46 -5.16 2.73 1.69
N LEU A 47 -4.17 3.24 2.45
CA LEU A 47 -2.78 3.27 2.01
C LEU A 47 -2.20 1.86 1.81
N LEU A 48 -2.48 0.94 2.73
CA LEU A 48 -2.02 -0.44 2.61
C LEU A 48 -2.64 -1.14 1.41
N PHE A 49 -3.93 -0.93 1.17
CA PHE A 49 -4.62 -1.52 0.03
C PHE A 49 -4.04 -1.03 -1.29
N ILE A 50 -3.84 0.28 -1.45
CA ILE A 50 -3.21 0.84 -2.65
C ILE A 50 -1.76 0.37 -2.77
N GLY A 51 -0.99 0.41 -1.68
CA GLY A 51 0.40 -0.05 -1.65
C GLY A 51 0.55 -1.51 -2.06
N LEU A 52 -0.31 -2.38 -1.52
CA LEU A 52 -0.36 -3.80 -1.89
C LEU A 52 -0.83 -4.01 -3.33
N ALA A 53 -1.87 -3.31 -3.77
CA ALA A 53 -2.34 -3.42 -5.15
C ALA A 53 -1.24 -3.02 -6.14
N SER A 54 -0.58 -1.88 -5.91
CA SER A 54 0.55 -1.43 -6.72
C SER A 54 1.75 -2.38 -6.62
N TYR A 55 2.03 -2.94 -5.45
CA TYR A 55 3.09 -3.93 -5.27
C TYR A 55 2.81 -5.22 -6.05
N VAL A 56 1.59 -5.75 -6.01
CA VAL A 56 1.17 -6.92 -6.79
C VAL A 56 1.27 -6.63 -8.29
N LEU A 57 0.87 -5.43 -8.73
CA LEU A 57 0.99 -5.02 -10.13
C LEU A 57 2.45 -4.87 -10.59
N SER A 58 3.32 -4.34 -9.73
CA SER A 58 4.73 -4.07 -10.03
C SER A 58 5.64 -5.31 -9.92
N SER A 59 5.35 -6.22 -8.98
CA SER A 59 6.19 -7.40 -8.66
C SER A 59 6.25 -8.50 -9.73
N GLY A 60 5.60 -8.30 -10.89
CA GLY A 60 5.52 -9.34 -11.93
C GLY A 60 4.46 -10.40 -11.66
N PHE A 61 3.65 -10.26 -10.60
CA PHE A 61 2.48 -11.11 -10.37
C PHE A 61 1.50 -11.02 -11.54
N PHE A 62 1.36 -9.82 -12.12
CA PHE A 62 0.55 -9.61 -13.31
C PHE A 62 1.16 -10.28 -14.57
N ASP A 63 2.49 -10.33 -14.70
CA ASP A 63 3.17 -11.05 -15.78
C ASP A 63 2.96 -12.56 -15.66
N LEU A 64 3.06 -13.10 -14.44
CA LEU A 64 2.77 -14.51 -14.13
C LEU A 64 1.31 -14.84 -14.40
N PHE A 65 0.38 -13.96 -14.02
CA PHE A 65 -1.05 -14.12 -14.29
C PHE A 65 -1.34 -14.09 -15.79
N TYR A 66 -0.75 -13.14 -16.52
CA TYR A 66 -0.92 -13.02 -17.96
C TYR A 66 -0.29 -14.20 -18.71
N SER A 67 0.92 -14.62 -18.31
CA SER A 67 1.62 -15.79 -18.85
C SER A 67 0.82 -17.07 -18.59
N SER A 68 0.29 -17.25 -17.38
CA SER A 68 -0.52 -18.43 -17.02
C SER A 68 -1.86 -18.45 -17.77
N SER A 69 -2.56 -17.31 -17.83
CA SER A 69 -3.81 -17.17 -18.60
C SER A 69 -3.58 -17.38 -20.09
N ARG A 70 -2.49 -16.82 -20.62
CA ARG A 70 -2.05 -17.00 -22.02
C ARG A 70 -1.66 -18.45 -22.28
N LYS A 71 -1.03 -19.16 -21.34
CA LYS A 71 -0.69 -20.59 -21.47
C LYS A 71 -1.93 -21.48 -21.49
N LEU A 72 -2.96 -21.12 -20.73
CA LEU A 72 -4.25 -21.82 -20.76
C LEU A 72 -5.05 -21.53 -22.06
N MET A 73 -4.91 -20.33 -22.63
CA MET A 73 -5.65 -19.90 -23.84
C MET A 73 -4.91 -20.19 -25.17
N SER A 74 -3.57 -20.27 -25.15
CA SER A 74 -2.70 -20.54 -26.31
C SER A 74 -2.67 -22.01 -26.72
N PHE A 75 -3.29 -22.92 -25.95
CA PHE A 75 -3.50 -24.30 -26.37
C PHE A 75 -4.22 -24.41 -27.74
N LYS A 76 -4.80 -23.32 -28.27
CA LYS A 76 -5.53 -23.27 -29.55
C LYS A 76 -4.87 -22.49 -30.70
N LYS A 77 -3.79 -21.70 -30.53
CA LYS A 77 -3.20 -20.92 -31.65
C LYS A 77 -1.67 -20.79 -31.58
N ARG A 78 -1.01 -21.61 -32.40
CA ARG A 78 0.40 -21.51 -32.79
C ARG A 78 0.53 -20.33 -33.78
N GLY A 79 1.27 -19.28 -33.43
CA GLY A 79 1.40 -18.08 -34.28
C GLY A 79 2.51 -17.16 -33.80
N SER A 80 3.53 -17.01 -34.65
CA SER A 80 4.89 -16.52 -34.46
C SER A 80 5.08 -14.99 -34.26
N ASP A 81 4.16 -14.29 -33.59
CA ASP A 81 4.23 -12.81 -33.45
C ASP A 81 4.36 -12.33 -31.99
N MET A 82 4.83 -13.19 -31.07
CA MET A 82 4.63 -12.99 -29.63
C MET A 82 5.83 -12.39 -28.86
N GLU A 83 6.97 -12.10 -29.51
CA GLU A 83 8.24 -11.76 -28.83
C GLU A 83 8.48 -10.25 -28.55
N GLN A 84 7.59 -9.34 -28.94
CA GLN A 84 7.86 -7.88 -28.84
C GLN A 84 6.97 -7.09 -27.86
N MET A 85 6.23 -7.74 -26.97
CA MET A 85 5.46 -7.01 -25.96
C MET A 85 6.26 -6.88 -24.66
N ARG A 86 6.67 -5.64 -24.34
CA ARG A 86 7.32 -5.29 -23.08
C ARG A 86 6.42 -5.66 -21.91
N ASN A 87 6.97 -6.35 -20.93
CA ASN A 87 6.20 -6.83 -19.79
C ASN A 87 5.66 -5.63 -18.98
N PRO A 88 4.38 -5.63 -18.54
CA PRO A 88 3.80 -4.55 -17.76
C PRO A 88 4.56 -4.26 -16.45
N SER A 89 5.27 -5.26 -15.89
CA SER A 89 6.17 -5.08 -14.75
C SER A 89 7.34 -4.11 -15.02
N GLU A 90 7.90 -4.08 -16.23
CA GLU A 90 8.98 -3.16 -16.62
C GLU A 90 8.49 -1.72 -16.82
N ILE A 91 7.19 -1.52 -17.01
CA ILE A 91 6.59 -0.19 -17.19
C ILE A 91 6.28 0.44 -15.82
N ILE A 92 6.05 -0.39 -14.79
CA ILE A 92 5.65 0.01 -13.45
C ILE A 92 6.78 -0.30 -12.45
N SER A 93 8.02 0.06 -12.78
CA SER A 93 9.17 -0.10 -11.89
C SER A 93 9.26 1.00 -10.79
N TYR A 94 8.17 1.72 -10.53
CA TYR A 94 8.17 2.76 -9.50
C TYR A 94 8.09 2.11 -8.12
N ASN A 95 8.90 2.60 -7.18
CA ASN A 95 9.10 1.97 -5.87
C ASN A 95 7.91 2.27 -4.93
N PHE A 96 6.79 1.57 -5.12
CA PHE A 96 5.57 1.70 -4.29
C PHE A 96 5.73 1.16 -2.87
N THR A 97 6.86 0.50 -2.57
CA THR A 97 7.22 0.00 -1.24
C THR A 97 7.11 1.08 -0.16
N PHE A 98 7.36 2.34 -0.51
CA PHE A 98 7.23 3.46 0.42
C PHE A 98 5.80 3.69 0.91
N ILE A 99 4.80 3.63 0.02
CA ILE A 99 3.38 3.80 0.38
C ILE A 99 2.90 2.62 1.22
N LEU A 100 3.34 1.41 0.86
CA LEU A 100 3.03 0.20 1.60
C LEU A 100 3.61 0.27 3.02
N LEU A 101 4.88 0.67 3.17
CA LEU A 101 5.52 0.80 4.49
C LEU A 101 4.82 1.85 5.35
N LEU A 102 4.46 3.02 4.78
CA LEU A 102 3.71 4.04 5.50
C LEU A 102 2.33 3.54 5.97
N GLY A 103 1.59 2.84 5.12
CA GLY A 103 0.31 2.24 5.50
C GLY A 103 0.45 1.21 6.62
N LEU A 104 1.53 0.41 6.57
CA LEU A 104 1.82 -0.61 7.58
C LEU A 104 2.15 0.03 8.94
N GLU A 105 2.98 1.07 8.96
CA GLU A 105 3.32 1.81 10.20
C GLU A 105 2.07 2.35 10.90
N ILE A 106 1.13 2.92 10.13
CA ILE A 106 -0.13 3.46 10.67
C ILE A 106 -1.01 2.35 11.24
N ILE A 107 -1.12 1.21 10.54
CA ILE A 107 -1.87 0.06 11.04
C ILE A 107 -1.23 -0.49 12.31
N ILE A 108 0.10 -0.54 12.41
CA ILE A 108 0.79 -0.95 13.65
C ILE A 108 0.43 0.00 14.79
N CYS A 109 0.50 1.32 14.57
CA CYS A 109 0.07 2.31 15.57
C CYS A 109 -1.41 2.13 15.99
N MET A 110 -2.29 1.84 15.03
CA MET A 110 -3.71 1.57 15.28
C MET A 110 -3.91 0.30 16.11
N VAL A 111 -3.20 -0.80 15.80
CA VAL A 111 -3.27 -2.06 16.56
C VAL A 111 -2.79 -1.86 17.99
N ILE A 112 -1.69 -1.12 18.19
CA ILE A 112 -1.20 -0.77 19.53
C ILE A 112 -2.28 0.03 20.29
N ALA A 113 -2.87 1.04 19.65
CA ALA A 113 -3.95 1.82 20.27
C ALA A 113 -5.18 0.96 20.61
N LEU A 114 -5.50 -0.03 19.78
CA LEU A 114 -6.62 -0.95 20.00
C LEU A 114 -6.36 -1.90 21.17
N ILE A 115 -5.15 -2.42 21.31
CA ILE A 115 -4.74 -3.23 22.48
C ILE A 115 -4.87 -2.40 23.74
N VAL A 116 -4.37 -1.16 23.73
CA VAL A 116 -4.47 -0.24 24.89
C VAL A 116 -5.92 0.12 25.21
N TYR A 117 -6.79 0.24 24.21
CA TYR A 117 -8.21 0.55 24.43
C TYR A 117 -8.98 -0.57 25.13
N TYR A 118 -8.59 -1.83 24.91
CA TYR A 118 -9.29 -3.00 25.43
C TYR A 118 -8.65 -3.60 26.69
N GLN A 119 -7.54 -3.03 27.16
CA GLN A 119 -6.83 -3.43 28.36
C GLN A 119 -7.29 -2.61 29.57
#